data_AF-A0A2V9VED9-F1
#
_entry.id   AF-A0A2V9VED9-F1
#
_cell.length_a   1.000
_cell.length_b   1.000
_cell.length_c   1.000
_cell.angle_alpha   90.00
_cell.angle_beta   90.00
_cell.angle_gamma   90.00
#
_symmetry.space_group_name_H-M   'P 1'
#
loop_
_entity.id
_entity.type
_entity.pdbx_description
1 polymer ?
#
loop_
_entity_poly.entity_id
_entity_poly.type
_entity_poly.pdbx_seq_one_letter_code
_entity_poly.pdbx_strand_id
1 'polypeptide(L)'
;LYADGGLEMNRLDTASIELLVVSTSAWLELTSMRKQAPKESAPYAESMPAAPSVAQTVSRFNDPFAGHAPQHTSTASAASYEQPVAAELAQAEVVSAAAAAAGLDSGGATAHAGATLSEEDADIHRKAQRFARLLVDEIKLYNQAKVAEGRKNKDLYDRLKDDIDKSRATFKKRYGNTAAANVDYLQAELVRSLAEDDITVMGANFRR
;
A
#
# COMPACT_ATOMS: atom_id res chain seq x y z
N LEU A 1 5.78 -34.55 10.43
CA LEU A 1 6.49 -34.53 9.14
C LEU A 1 7.28 -33.24 9.10
N TYR A 2 8.60 -33.31 8.95
CA TYR A 2 9.46 -32.13 8.81
C TYR A 2 10.31 -32.36 7.57
N ALA A 3 10.31 -31.38 6.66
CA ALA A 3 11.15 -31.37 5.48
C ALA A 3 11.78 -29.98 5.38
N ASP A 4 13.10 -29.95 5.25
CA ASP A 4 13.88 -28.71 5.22
C ASP A 4 13.83 -28.10 3.81
N GLY A 5 13.67 -26.78 3.72
CA GLY A 5 13.45 -26.05 2.47
C GLY A 5 14.69 -25.94 1.55
N GLY A 6 15.80 -26.57 1.94
CA GLY A 6 17.11 -26.50 1.30
C GLY A 6 18.08 -25.60 2.07
N LEU A 7 19.31 -26.07 2.27
CA LEU A 7 20.40 -25.34 2.95
C LEU A 7 21.21 -24.43 2.01
N GLU A 8 21.05 -24.60 0.70
CA GLU A 8 21.82 -23.86 -0.32
C GLU A 8 21.03 -22.65 -0.81
N MET A 9 21.65 -21.46 -0.70
CA MET A 9 21.04 -20.17 -1.04
C MET A 9 20.41 -20.24 -2.45
N ASN A 10 19.08 -20.10 -2.52
CA ASN A 10 18.23 -20.13 -3.71
C ASN A 10 17.87 -21.48 -4.37
N ARG A 11 18.09 -22.64 -3.74
CA ARG A 11 17.57 -23.93 -4.27
C ARG A 11 16.58 -24.57 -3.30
N LEU A 12 15.30 -24.60 -3.70
CA LEU A 12 14.27 -25.36 -3.01
C LEU A 12 14.46 -26.86 -3.27
N ASP A 13 14.42 -27.65 -2.20
CA ASP A 13 14.43 -29.11 -2.31
C ASP A 13 13.12 -29.62 -2.93
N THR A 14 13.23 -30.49 -3.94
CA THR A 14 12.07 -31.03 -4.67
C THR A 14 11.20 -31.89 -3.77
N ALA A 15 11.78 -32.69 -2.87
CA ALA A 15 11.02 -33.55 -1.97
C ALA A 15 10.22 -32.73 -0.96
N SER A 16 10.76 -31.60 -0.48
CA SER A 16 10.04 -30.65 0.36
C SER A 16 8.81 -30.03 -0.34
N ILE A 17 8.92 -29.72 -1.64
CA ILE A 17 7.79 -29.22 -2.43
C ILE A 17 6.73 -30.32 -2.62
N GLU A 18 7.14 -31.53 -2.99
CA GLU A 18 6.21 -32.66 -3.16
C GLU A 18 5.44 -32.97 -1.87
N LEU A 19 6.13 -32.94 -0.73
CA LEU A 19 5.52 -33.16 0.57
C LEU A 19 4.48 -32.08 0.92
N LEU A 20 4.76 -30.82 0.59
CA LEU A 20 3.81 -29.72 0.76
C LEU A 20 2.57 -29.93 -0.12
N VAL A 21 2.75 -30.31 -1.38
CA VAL A 21 1.64 -30.54 -2.32
C VAL A 21 0.75 -31.69 -1.84
N VAL A 22 1.35 -32.83 -1.46
CA VAL A 22 0.59 -34.01 -0.99
C VAL A 22 -0.14 -33.73 0.32
N SER A 23 0.50 -33.03 1.26
CA SER A 23 -0.14 -32.70 2.54
C SER A 23 -1.29 -31.70 2.41
N THR A 24 -1.13 -30.68 1.55
CA THR A 24 -2.19 -29.70 1.28
C THR A 24 -3.35 -30.29 0.50
N SER A 25 -3.10 -31.18 -0.47
CA SER A 25 -4.17 -31.88 -1.19
C SER A 25 -4.97 -32.79 -0.26
N ALA A 26 -4.30 -33.57 0.61
CA ALA A 26 -4.97 -34.41 1.59
C ALA A 26 -5.81 -33.58 2.60
N TRP A 27 -5.32 -32.40 2.99
CA TRP A 27 -6.06 -31.50 3.87
C TRP A 27 -7.31 -30.92 3.19
N LEU A 28 -7.22 -30.58 1.90
CA LEU A 28 -8.36 -30.12 1.10
C LEU A 28 -9.42 -31.21 0.91
N GLU A 29 -9.01 -32.46 0.66
CA GLU A 29 -9.95 -33.59 0.60
C GLU A 29 -10.69 -33.79 1.93
N LEU A 30 -9.97 -33.75 3.06
CA LEU A 30 -10.58 -33.92 4.38
C LEU A 30 -11.56 -32.80 4.73
N THR A 31 -11.21 -31.54 4.42
CA THR A 31 -12.09 -30.40 4.66
C THR A 31 -13.31 -30.40 3.73
N SER A 32 -13.16 -30.86 2.49
CA SER A 32 -14.27 -31.08 1.56
C SER A 32 -15.25 -32.13 2.08
N MET A 33 -14.76 -33.27 2.56
CA MET A 33 -15.60 -34.34 3.12
C MET A 33 -16.33 -33.91 4.39
N ARG A 34 -15.68 -33.11 5.26
CA ARG A 34 -16.31 -32.57 6.47
C ARG A 34 -17.45 -31.59 6.16
N LYS A 35 -17.44 -30.95 4.99
CA LYS A 35 -18.52 -30.05 4.55
C LYS A 35 -19.73 -30.80 3.98
N GLN A 36 -19.63 -32.11 3.70
CA GLN A 36 -20.65 -32.87 2.97
C GLN A 36 -21.45 -33.89 3.80
N ALA A 37 -21.33 -33.98 5.14
CA ALA A 37 -22.17 -34.87 5.94
C ALA A 37 -22.59 -34.28 7.31
N PRO A 38 -23.85 -34.45 7.80
CA PRO A 38 -25.04 -35.06 7.19
C PRO A 38 -26.25 -34.10 7.06
N LYS A 39 -26.97 -34.21 5.94
CA LYS A 39 -28.40 -33.90 5.84
C LYS A 39 -29.07 -35.16 5.30
N GLU A 40 -29.47 -36.07 6.18
CA GLU A 40 -30.07 -37.36 5.81
C GLU A 40 -31.42 -37.58 6.49
N SER A 41 -32.46 -37.69 5.65
CA SER A 41 -33.77 -38.36 5.82
C SER A 41 -34.80 -37.70 6.78
N ALA A 42 -36.13 -37.61 6.54
CA ALA A 42 -37.08 -38.15 5.55
C ALA A 42 -38.44 -37.34 5.62
N PRO A 43 -39.60 -37.80 5.11
CA PRO A 43 -40.08 -37.78 3.71
C PRO A 43 -41.42 -37.02 3.50
N TYR A 44 -41.89 -37.02 2.25
CA TYR A 44 -43.01 -36.28 1.65
C TYR A 44 -44.41 -36.93 1.86
N ALA A 45 -45.48 -36.13 2.04
CA ALA A 45 -46.88 -36.28 1.56
C ALA A 45 -47.89 -35.58 2.52
N GLU A 46 -48.42 -34.40 2.19
CA GLU A 46 -49.63 -34.11 1.39
C GLU A 46 -50.92 -33.95 2.24
N SER A 47 -51.33 -32.71 2.52
CA SER A 47 -52.74 -32.22 2.50
C SER A 47 -52.85 -30.76 2.99
N MET A 48 -53.38 -29.90 2.11
CA MET A 48 -53.79 -28.49 2.28
C MET A 48 -54.89 -28.26 3.35
N PRO A 49 -55.42 -27.03 3.60
CA PRO A 49 -54.87 -25.66 3.50
C PRO A 49 -55.21 -24.76 4.73
N ALA A 50 -54.52 -23.63 4.94
CA ALA A 50 -55.10 -22.35 5.41
C ALA A 50 -54.01 -21.27 5.57
N ALA A 51 -54.19 -20.14 4.89
CA ALA A 51 -53.49 -18.88 5.14
C ALA A 51 -54.23 -18.07 6.26
N PRO A 52 -53.81 -16.85 6.64
CA PRO A 52 -52.47 -16.24 6.71
C PRO A 52 -52.18 -15.73 8.16
N SER A 53 -50.92 -15.51 8.54
CA SER A 53 -50.66 -14.65 9.72
C SER A 53 -49.24 -14.07 9.73
N VAL A 54 -49.23 -12.74 9.58
CA VAL A 54 -48.27 -11.73 10.07
C VAL A 54 -46.77 -12.07 10.18
N ALA A 55 -46.01 -11.25 9.45
CA ALA A 55 -44.62 -10.94 9.69
C ALA A 55 -44.33 -10.66 11.17
N GLN A 56 -43.32 -11.36 11.72
CA GLN A 56 -42.61 -10.90 12.91
C GLN A 56 -41.10 -11.01 12.69
N THR A 57 -40.56 -9.83 12.46
CA THR A 57 -39.21 -9.35 12.75
C THR A 57 -38.49 -10.13 13.86
N VAL A 58 -37.32 -10.69 13.52
CA VAL A 58 -36.18 -10.76 14.43
C VAL A 58 -34.91 -10.46 13.63
N SER A 59 -34.73 -9.18 13.32
CA SER A 59 -33.41 -8.63 13.07
C SER A 59 -32.73 -8.47 14.43
N ARG A 60 -31.90 -9.44 14.81
CA ARG A 60 -30.86 -9.26 15.83
C ARG A 60 -29.51 -9.41 15.15
N PHE A 61 -29.17 -8.42 14.35
CA PHE A 61 -27.79 -8.18 13.96
C PHE A 61 -27.20 -7.20 14.97
N ASN A 62 -26.23 -7.64 15.75
CA ASN A 62 -25.48 -6.79 16.67
C ASN A 62 -24.44 -6.01 15.85
N ASP A 63 -24.64 -4.70 15.68
CA ASP A 63 -23.73 -3.84 14.93
C ASP A 63 -22.71 -3.19 15.89
N PRO A 64 -21.41 -3.53 15.82
CA PRO A 64 -20.38 -3.02 16.72
C PRO A 64 -19.92 -1.57 16.41
N PHE A 65 -20.46 -0.91 15.38
CA PHE A 65 -20.00 0.43 14.96
C PHE A 65 -21.03 1.57 15.15
N ALA A 66 -22.13 1.33 15.87
CA ALA A 66 -23.19 2.32 16.13
C ALA A 66 -22.78 3.53 17.02
N GLY A 67 -21.49 3.73 17.29
CA GLY A 67 -20.98 4.68 18.29
C GLY A 67 -20.57 6.07 17.80
N HIS A 68 -20.57 6.37 16.50
CA HIS A 68 -20.08 7.68 16.03
C HIS A 68 -21.00 8.33 15.00
N ALA A 69 -21.89 9.19 15.49
CA ALA A 69 -22.56 10.20 14.67
C ALA A 69 -21.62 11.41 14.49
N PRO A 70 -21.36 11.88 13.26
CA PRO A 70 -20.55 13.07 13.04
C PRO A 70 -21.40 14.32 13.36
N GLN A 71 -20.94 15.16 14.28
CA GLN A 71 -21.52 16.48 14.49
C GLN A 71 -20.99 17.43 13.41
N HIS A 72 -21.83 17.77 12.44
CA HIS A 72 -21.68 18.97 11.63
C HIS A 72 -22.75 19.97 12.05
N THR A 73 -22.35 21.11 12.61
CA THR A 73 -23.13 22.34 12.53
C THR A 73 -22.26 23.45 11.97
N SER A 74 -22.74 23.99 10.85
CA SER A 74 -22.29 25.21 10.20
C SER A 74 -23.06 26.39 10.82
N THR A 75 -22.41 27.57 10.95
CA THR A 75 -22.83 28.85 10.34
C THR A 75 -22.40 30.09 11.16
N ALA A 76 -21.52 30.90 10.51
CA ALA A 76 -21.32 32.36 10.48
C ALA A 76 -21.50 33.28 11.72
N SER A 77 -20.51 34.13 12.00
CA SER A 77 -20.48 35.57 11.59
C SER A 77 -19.64 36.49 12.51
N ALA A 78 -18.80 37.32 11.85
CA ALA A 78 -18.36 38.71 12.15
C ALA A 78 -17.51 39.10 13.38
N ALA A 79 -16.40 39.79 13.05
CA ALA A 79 -15.71 40.90 13.75
C ALA A 79 -15.05 40.58 15.12
N SER A 80 -13.85 41.03 15.49
CA SER A 80 -12.76 41.86 14.96
C SER A 80 -11.63 41.82 16.04
N TYR A 81 -10.39 42.27 15.72
CA TYR A 81 -9.24 42.64 16.61
C TYR A 81 -8.78 41.59 17.67
N GLU A 82 -7.52 41.34 18.00
CA GLU A 82 -6.26 42.07 17.98
C GLU A 82 -5.15 41.02 18.23
N GLN A 83 -3.97 41.22 17.64
CA GLN A 83 -2.71 40.55 18.00
C GLN A 83 -2.15 41.26 19.26
N PRO A 84 -1.53 40.61 20.29
CA PRO A 84 -0.16 40.11 20.15
C PRO A 84 0.35 39.03 21.16
N VAL A 85 1.64 38.70 20.97
CA VAL A 85 2.69 38.18 21.89
C VAL A 85 2.86 36.69 22.21
N ALA A 86 4.16 36.34 22.14
CA ALA A 86 4.91 35.42 22.99
C ALA A 86 5.09 33.96 22.51
N ALA A 87 6.32 33.74 22.05
CA ALA A 87 7.10 32.51 21.99
C ALA A 87 6.84 31.51 23.12
N GLU A 88 6.85 30.21 22.80
CA GLU A 88 7.56 29.23 23.63
C GLU A 88 8.02 28.01 22.81
N LEU A 89 9.27 27.63 23.04
CA LEU A 89 9.98 26.48 22.51
C LEU A 89 9.62 25.23 23.33
N ALA A 90 9.28 24.11 22.69
CA ALA A 90 9.54 22.74 23.17
C ALA A 90 9.09 21.73 22.10
N GLN A 91 10.01 21.17 21.32
CA GLN A 91 10.58 19.83 21.57
C GLN A 91 9.51 18.75 21.74
N ALA A 92 9.19 18.06 20.64
CA ALA A 92 8.58 16.75 20.65
C ALA A 92 9.49 15.78 19.89
N GLU A 93 10.31 15.09 20.67
CA GLU A 93 11.05 13.88 20.32
C GLU A 93 10.05 12.79 19.95
N VAL A 94 9.97 12.43 18.66
CA VAL A 94 9.23 11.24 18.22
C VAL A 94 10.21 10.08 18.14
N VAL A 95 10.17 9.28 19.21
CA VAL A 95 10.86 8.00 19.35
C VAL A 95 10.41 7.07 18.23
N SER A 96 11.40 6.63 17.48
CA SER A 96 11.32 5.63 16.42
C SER A 96 10.98 4.26 17.00
N ALA A 97 9.87 3.66 16.59
CA ALA A 97 9.69 2.22 16.61
C ALA A 97 8.62 1.78 15.59
N ALA A 98 8.88 0.64 14.96
CA ALA A 98 8.01 -0.16 14.08
C ALA A 98 8.01 0.18 12.58
N ALA A 99 8.88 -0.53 11.84
CA ALA A 99 8.55 -1.09 10.53
C ALA A 99 9.53 -2.22 10.17
N ALA A 100 9.37 -3.36 10.85
CA ALA A 100 9.84 -4.64 10.33
C ALA A 100 8.68 -5.29 9.56
N ALA A 101 9.04 -6.04 8.51
CA ALA A 101 8.19 -6.86 7.62
C ALA A 101 7.56 -6.15 6.41
N ALA A 102 8.26 -6.23 5.27
CA ALA A 102 7.70 -6.59 3.97
C ALA A 102 8.86 -6.72 2.97
N GLY A 103 9.35 -7.94 2.76
CA GLY A 103 10.31 -8.29 1.73
C GLY A 103 9.61 -9.06 0.63
N LEU A 104 9.21 -8.36 -0.43
CA LEU A 104 8.95 -8.94 -1.75
C LEU A 104 9.40 -7.90 -2.79
N ASP A 105 10.40 -8.23 -3.61
CA ASP A 105 10.20 -8.42 -5.05
C ASP A 105 11.53 -8.55 -5.81
N SER A 106 11.43 -9.44 -6.79
CA SER A 106 12.21 -9.83 -7.95
C SER A 106 13.17 -8.83 -8.59
N GLY A 107 14.28 -9.42 -9.09
CA GLY A 107 14.53 -9.46 -10.54
C GLY A 107 15.15 -8.22 -11.20
N GLY A 108 16.43 -8.30 -11.52
CA GLY A 108 17.05 -7.38 -12.47
C GLY A 108 18.58 -7.34 -12.39
N ALA A 109 19.25 -8.44 -12.74
CA ALA A 109 20.68 -8.42 -12.98
C ALA A 109 20.96 -7.63 -14.27
N THR A 110 21.53 -6.43 -14.13
CA THR A 110 22.39 -5.84 -15.17
C THR A 110 23.72 -5.52 -14.52
N ALA A 111 24.72 -6.33 -14.86
CA ALA A 111 26.10 -6.08 -14.51
C ALA A 111 26.59 -4.90 -15.35
N HIS A 112 26.77 -3.75 -14.70
CA HIS A 112 27.68 -2.72 -15.18
C HIS A 112 28.61 -2.34 -14.05
N ALA A 113 29.90 -2.34 -14.38
CA ALA A 113 31.03 -2.06 -13.53
C ALA A 113 30.77 -0.86 -12.60
N GLY A 114 30.54 -1.14 -11.33
CA GLY A 114 30.43 -0.16 -10.27
C GLY A 114 31.35 -0.59 -9.16
N ALA A 115 32.20 0.33 -8.71
CA ALA A 115 32.91 0.21 -7.46
C ALA A 115 31.97 -0.42 -6.43
N THR A 116 32.43 -1.48 -5.77
CA THR A 116 31.71 -2.15 -4.69
C THR A 116 31.34 -1.09 -3.66
N LEU A 117 30.12 -0.55 -3.76
CA LEU A 117 29.56 0.32 -2.75
C LEU A 117 29.69 -0.44 -1.43
N SER A 118 30.14 0.25 -0.37
CA SER A 118 30.12 -0.38 0.96
C SER A 118 28.71 -0.92 1.22
N GLU A 119 28.59 -2.01 1.96
CA GLU A 119 27.27 -2.57 2.29
C GLU A 119 26.34 -1.52 2.90
N GLU A 120 26.90 -0.58 3.67
CA GLU A 120 26.17 0.57 4.22
C GLU A 120 25.64 1.53 3.15
N ASP A 121 26.44 1.85 2.13
CA ASP A 121 26.03 2.71 1.03
C ASP A 121 24.93 2.04 0.20
N ALA A 122 25.08 0.74 -0.09
CA ALA A 122 24.07 -0.06 -0.79
C ALA A 122 22.71 -0.04 -0.06
N ASP A 123 22.73 -0.13 1.27
CA ASP A 123 21.51 -0.04 2.07
C ASP A 123 20.90 1.37 2.07
N ILE A 124 21.72 2.42 2.08
CA ILE A 124 21.24 3.80 1.92
C ILE A 124 20.54 3.96 0.57
N HIS A 125 21.12 3.44 -0.52
CA HIS A 125 20.51 3.46 -1.84
C HIS A 125 19.16 2.73 -1.89
N ARG A 126 19.07 1.53 -1.31
CA ARG A 126 17.79 0.77 -1.21
C ARG A 126 16.73 1.53 -0.41
N LYS A 127 17.12 2.13 0.73
CA LYS A 127 16.21 2.93 1.56
C LYS A 127 15.73 4.18 0.83
N ALA A 128 16.64 4.88 0.14
CA ALA A 128 16.31 6.05 -0.67
C ALA A 128 15.32 5.70 -1.79
N GLN A 129 15.54 4.60 -2.50
CA GLN A 129 14.62 4.14 -3.55
C GLN A 129 13.22 3.84 -3.00
N ARG A 130 13.12 3.13 -1.87
CA ARG A 130 11.83 2.87 -1.20
C ARG A 130 11.13 4.15 -0.77
N PHE A 131 11.89 5.12 -0.28
CA PHE A 131 11.34 6.42 0.12
C PHE A 131 10.86 7.24 -1.08
N ALA A 132 11.59 7.21 -2.20
CA ALA A 132 11.15 7.83 -3.44
C ALA A 132 9.82 7.24 -3.93
N ARG A 133 9.66 5.91 -3.90
CA ARG A 133 8.39 5.23 -4.22
C ARG A 133 7.25 5.72 -3.35
N LEU A 134 7.46 5.76 -2.03
CA LEU A 134 6.46 6.24 -1.07
C LEU A 134 5.99 7.66 -1.43
N LEU A 135 6.91 8.59 -1.65
CA LEU A 135 6.56 9.97 -1.98
C LEU A 135 5.76 10.09 -3.28
N VAL A 136 6.08 9.26 -4.28
CA VAL A 136 5.35 9.27 -5.55
C VAL A 136 3.96 8.64 -5.42
N ASP A 137 3.84 7.57 -4.63
CA ASP A 137 2.56 6.93 -4.35
C ASP A 137 1.62 7.87 -3.56
N GLU A 138 2.16 8.69 -2.65
CA GLU A 138 1.40 9.77 -2.00
C GLU A 138 0.88 10.79 -3.01
N ILE A 139 1.73 11.30 -3.93
CA ILE A 139 1.29 12.23 -4.99
C ILE A 139 0.15 11.60 -5.79
N LYS A 140 0.31 10.33 -6.19
CA LYS A 140 -0.68 9.59 -6.98
C LYS A 140 -2.00 9.44 -6.24
N LEU A 141 -1.95 9.09 -4.96
CA LEU A 141 -3.13 8.84 -4.13
C LEU A 141 -3.97 10.10 -3.95
N TYR A 142 -3.34 11.25 -3.71
CA TYR A 142 -4.04 12.51 -3.43
C TYR A 142 -4.41 13.31 -4.69
N ASN A 143 -3.73 13.09 -5.82
CA ASN A 143 -3.92 13.88 -7.04
C ASN A 143 -4.44 13.06 -8.23
N GLN A 144 -5.24 12.02 -8.01
CA GLN A 144 -5.69 11.09 -9.05
C GLN A 144 -6.32 11.78 -10.27
N ALA A 145 -7.17 12.78 -10.05
CA ALA A 145 -7.80 13.55 -11.14
C ALA A 145 -6.75 14.30 -11.98
N LYS A 146 -5.81 15.01 -11.34
CA LYS A 146 -4.73 15.74 -12.03
C LYS A 146 -3.79 14.80 -12.77
N VAL A 147 -3.50 13.61 -12.22
CA VAL A 147 -2.69 12.58 -12.88
C VAL A 147 -3.40 12.10 -14.15
N ALA A 148 -4.69 11.78 -14.06
CA ALA A 148 -5.46 11.32 -15.22
C ALA A 148 -5.55 12.37 -16.33
N GLU A 149 -5.81 13.63 -15.98
CA GLU A 149 -5.82 14.75 -16.93
C GLU A 149 -4.42 15.04 -17.49
N GLY A 150 -3.40 15.01 -16.64
CA GLY A 150 -2.01 15.25 -17.01
C GLY A 150 -1.51 14.26 -18.05
N ARG A 151 -1.90 12.99 -17.93
CA ARG A 151 -1.58 11.95 -18.92
C ARG A 151 -2.30 12.18 -20.24
N LYS A 152 -3.57 12.61 -20.20
CA LYS A 152 -4.35 12.92 -21.42
C LYS A 152 -3.78 14.11 -22.17
N ASN A 153 -3.37 15.15 -21.45
CA ASN A 153 -2.92 16.42 -22.02
C ASN A 153 -1.40 16.52 -22.19
N LYS A 154 -0.65 15.53 -21.70
CA LYS A 154 0.83 15.46 -21.73
C LYS A 154 1.51 16.64 -21.04
N ASP A 155 0.92 17.10 -19.94
CA ASP A 155 1.37 18.24 -19.12
C ASP A 155 1.47 17.84 -17.63
N LEU A 156 1.78 16.57 -17.35
CA LEU A 156 1.72 16.00 -16.01
C LEU A 156 2.64 16.71 -15.00
N TYR A 157 3.86 17.09 -15.42
CA TYR A 157 4.79 17.82 -14.55
C TYR A 157 4.24 19.18 -14.15
N ASP A 158 3.66 19.92 -15.09
CA ASP A 158 3.18 21.28 -14.82
C ASP A 158 1.95 21.26 -13.89
N ARG A 159 1.07 20.26 -14.03
CA ARG A 159 -0.11 20.08 -13.15
C ARG A 159 0.23 19.66 -11.73
N LEU A 160 1.28 18.85 -11.56
CA LEU A 160 1.71 18.29 -10.28
C LEU A 160 2.94 18.99 -9.71
N LYS A 161 3.33 20.14 -10.28
CA LYS A 161 4.59 20.80 -9.98
C LYS A 161 4.80 21.02 -8.48
N ASP A 162 3.80 21.56 -7.80
CA ASP A 162 3.89 21.88 -6.37
C ASP A 162 4.08 20.62 -5.50
N ASP A 163 3.35 19.54 -5.82
CA ASP A 163 3.45 18.26 -5.12
C ASP A 163 4.80 17.58 -5.38
N ILE A 164 5.28 17.64 -6.64
CA ILE A 164 6.60 17.11 -7.02
C ILE A 164 7.72 17.89 -6.32
N ASP A 165 7.66 19.22 -6.30
CA ASP A 165 8.68 20.05 -5.65
C ASP A 165 8.69 19.85 -4.13
N LYS A 166 7.52 19.65 -3.50
CA LYS A 166 7.41 19.26 -2.09
C LYS A 166 8.05 17.89 -1.82
N SER A 167 7.79 16.91 -2.66
CA SER A 167 8.41 15.57 -2.54
C SER A 167 9.92 15.63 -2.76
N ARG A 168 10.41 16.44 -3.71
CA ARG A 168 11.85 16.71 -3.91
C ARG A 168 12.49 17.32 -2.67
N ALA A 169 11.86 18.33 -2.08
CA ALA A 169 12.37 18.95 -0.85
C ALA A 169 12.42 17.94 0.31
N THR A 170 11.39 17.10 0.45
CA THR A 170 11.30 16.07 1.50
C THR A 170 12.36 14.99 1.31
N PHE A 171 12.58 14.55 0.07
CA PHE A 171 13.64 13.60 -0.28
C PHE A 171 15.02 14.18 0.03
N LYS A 172 15.30 15.40 -0.44
CA LYS A 172 16.57 16.09 -0.20
C LYS A 172 16.86 16.30 1.28
N LYS A 173 15.83 16.56 2.10
CA LYS A 173 16.00 16.70 3.55
C LYS A 173 16.51 15.42 4.22
N ARG A 174 16.09 14.23 3.74
CA ARG A 174 16.52 12.93 4.30
C ARG A 174 17.81 12.40 3.69
N TYR A 175 17.95 12.51 2.37
CA TYR A 175 19.02 11.83 1.61
C TYR A 175 19.98 12.79 0.90
N GLY A 176 19.79 14.11 1.01
CA GLY A 176 20.64 15.09 0.33
C GLY A 176 22.07 15.21 0.88
N ASN A 177 22.36 14.59 2.03
CA ASN A 177 23.70 14.54 2.62
C ASN A 177 24.20 13.09 2.77
N THR A 178 23.68 12.15 1.98
CA THR A 178 24.08 10.73 2.00
C THR A 178 24.63 10.31 0.63
N ALA A 179 25.14 9.09 0.52
CA ALA A 179 25.61 8.52 -0.75
C ALA A 179 24.53 8.51 -1.85
N ALA A 180 23.24 8.52 -1.48
CA ALA A 180 22.13 8.56 -2.41
C ALA A 180 21.84 9.96 -3.01
N ALA A 181 22.51 11.03 -2.54
CA ALA A 181 22.25 12.39 -2.99
C ALA A 181 22.50 12.61 -4.49
N ASN A 182 23.43 11.83 -5.08
CA ASN A 182 23.82 11.94 -6.48
C ASN A 182 22.94 11.12 -7.44
N VAL A 183 22.00 10.33 -6.92
CA VAL A 183 21.15 9.45 -7.73
C VAL A 183 19.71 9.95 -7.69
N ASP A 184 19.14 10.17 -8.88
CA ASP A 184 17.80 10.73 -9.04
C ASP A 184 16.68 9.67 -8.86
N TYR A 185 16.64 9.00 -7.70
CA TYR A 185 15.63 7.98 -7.39
C TYR A 185 14.20 8.51 -7.55
N LEU A 186 13.95 9.73 -7.08
CA LEU A 186 12.63 10.34 -7.16
C LEU A 186 12.22 10.57 -8.62
N GLN A 187 13.15 10.99 -9.47
CA GLN A 187 12.89 11.22 -10.89
C GLN A 187 12.53 9.91 -11.60
N ALA A 188 13.27 8.83 -11.34
CA ALA A 188 12.99 7.52 -11.89
C ALA A 188 11.59 7.01 -11.48
N GLU A 189 11.22 7.17 -10.21
CA GLU A 189 9.90 6.74 -9.72
C GLU A 189 8.75 7.63 -10.22
N LEU A 190 8.99 8.93 -10.48
CA LEU A 190 8.00 9.80 -11.13
C LEU A 190 7.66 9.30 -12.54
N VAL A 191 8.66 8.96 -13.34
CA VAL A 191 8.45 8.41 -14.69
C VAL A 191 7.78 7.03 -14.61
N ARG A 192 8.27 6.16 -13.73
CA ARG A 192 7.74 4.80 -13.58
C ARG A 192 6.28 4.78 -13.09
N SER A 193 5.96 5.48 -12.00
CA SER A 193 4.64 5.38 -11.35
C SER A 193 3.62 6.40 -11.86
N LEU A 194 4.01 7.66 -12.05
CA LEU A 194 3.08 8.69 -12.54
C LEU A 194 2.96 8.68 -14.06
N ALA A 195 4.07 8.48 -14.77
CA ALA A 195 4.09 8.48 -16.23
C ALA A 195 3.91 7.09 -16.86
N GLU A 196 3.80 6.02 -16.06
CA GLU A 196 3.66 4.63 -16.53
C GLU A 196 4.78 4.23 -17.52
N ASP A 197 6.01 4.62 -17.18
CA ASP A 197 7.22 4.43 -17.98
C ASP A 197 7.26 5.25 -19.30
N ASP A 198 6.25 6.08 -19.57
CA ASP A 198 6.21 6.99 -20.72
C ASP A 198 6.65 8.41 -20.34
N ILE A 199 7.89 8.76 -20.62
CA ILE A 199 8.40 10.12 -20.35
C ILE A 199 7.71 11.21 -21.19
N THR A 200 7.04 10.87 -22.30
CA THR A 200 6.41 11.86 -23.19
C THR A 200 5.18 12.50 -22.57
N VAL A 201 4.54 11.86 -21.58
CA VAL A 201 3.38 12.43 -20.88
C VAL A 201 3.76 13.40 -19.76
N MET A 202 5.04 13.44 -19.35
CA MET A 202 5.51 14.37 -18.31
C MET A 202 5.49 15.83 -18.79
N GLY A 203 5.53 16.08 -20.10
CA GLY A 203 5.54 17.41 -20.69
C GLY A 203 6.95 17.97 -20.90
N ALA A 204 7.04 19.06 -21.68
CA ALA A 204 8.32 19.63 -22.13
C ALA A 204 9.16 20.26 -20.99
N ASN A 205 8.52 20.66 -19.90
CA ASN A 205 9.18 21.26 -18.73
C ASN A 205 9.86 20.22 -17.82
N PHE A 206 9.61 18.94 -18.05
CA PHE A 206 10.23 17.86 -17.30
C PHE A 206 11.67 17.64 -17.79
N ARG A 207 12.64 18.13 -17.01
CA ARG A 207 14.07 17.94 -17.28
C ARG A 207 14.47 16.51 -16.97
N ARG A 208 15.25 15.90 -17.85
CA ARG A 208 15.89 14.60 -17.64
C ARG A 208 17.11 14.71 -16.74
#